data_AF-A0A2N1TJR9-F1
#
_entry.id   AF-A0A2N1TJR9-F1
#
_cell.length_a   1.000
_cell.length_b   1.000
_cell.length_c   1.000
_cell.angle_alpha   90.00
_cell.angle_beta   90.00
_cell.angle_gamma   90.00
#
_symmetry.space_group_name_H-M   'P 1'
#
loop_
_entity.id
_entity.type
_entity.pdbx_description
1 polymer ?
#
loop_
_entity_poly.entity_id
_entity_poly.type
_entity_poly.pdbx_seq_one_letter_code
_entity_poly.pdbx_strand_id
1 'polypeptide(L)'
;MKKNEIRTQRTPLYILMITMFAMIAGTSVSARPFSEEQLQVSSAAKTGKLQVKTVVKSSGPRAIVNSALEGSRYYQPIAEWSGQLIHPSINRRDPAGGVPFKIEQSPDRSLIGKTVWLRWDTSEPWEQWFNQRRYDVDIDSGRLQKAIKDGLNPPVAIDGWKQVSPLESLSGARPGDMAVMLRNPVWDGSVLKITEEPVQICGKSMALVRFKEDLGGNRRIVVHYDGSSSSFSGPADVIDIPMTYFSRSNTPVARSSTAGIEKSPLNEQGWYVYGRHQEGRFIAEAIEPRAAFMLSADTTIQGRQEVKNYISRDHFDDLQPGLLRRTELLPANAPAWEEGDRGLLIHLFGWREHPDEDGPSKMLGLVTGHFAFGMAQVVRCPLSRELRWDLEYRQVYAHNREGVVSGSMKWHAYSGSMRRGWMYTIPISDTVIRIPELEPYNFNGWEVKPWNGLNRQFEQMQSLYRVGAGSGLATVKQDISCVQDSHAALYSALRTFEETIAKTGKVKEWTSGKGPGADEVKRYLRLLLMVRDVKKNITTFGLPQSNWREFFNQPLGTRNPNMVVSLINILLSKRSIFPRKGNDNLLRMAADKGYPMWSILTCQVGGEIPKLIPLAPSSPTAR
;
A
#
# COMPACT_ATOMS: atom_id res chain seq x y z
N MET A 1 18.07 41.26 67.84
CA MET A 1 19.45 40.84 67.51
C MET A 1 19.49 40.54 66.01
N LYS A 2 19.88 41.52 65.17
CA LYS A 2 21.14 41.60 64.39
C LYS A 2 21.46 40.33 63.57
N LYS A 3 21.26 40.39 62.24
CA LYS A 3 22.27 40.42 61.14
C LYS A 3 22.80 39.01 60.77
N ASN A 4 22.97 38.57 59.51
CA ASN A 4 23.23 39.22 58.23
C ASN A 4 22.85 38.30 57.04
N GLU A 5 22.44 38.92 55.94
CA GLU A 5 22.53 38.41 54.56
C GLU A 5 23.99 38.42 54.06
N ILE A 6 24.38 37.48 53.18
CA ILE A 6 25.29 37.79 52.06
C ILE A 6 24.78 37.10 50.78
N ARG A 7 24.69 37.95 49.77
CA ARG A 7 24.28 37.79 48.38
C ARG A 7 25.54 37.55 47.53
N THR A 8 25.46 36.77 46.45
CA THR A 8 26.35 37.01 45.29
C THR A 8 25.73 36.50 43.98
N GLN A 9 25.97 37.28 42.94
CA GLN A 9 25.33 37.33 41.63
C GLN A 9 26.33 36.88 40.52
N ARG A 10 25.75 36.37 39.42
CA ARG A 10 26.13 36.56 37.98
C ARG A 10 27.41 35.89 37.40
N THR A 11 27.16 34.92 36.49
CA THR A 11 27.61 34.72 35.07
C THR A 11 28.84 35.48 34.50
N PRO A 12 29.37 35.16 33.27
CA PRO A 12 29.52 33.90 32.49
C PRO A 12 30.92 33.78 31.78
N LEU A 13 31.41 32.59 31.39
CA LEU A 13 32.34 32.40 30.24
C LEU A 13 32.72 30.92 30.08
N TYR A 14 32.67 30.37 28.86
CA TYR A 14 33.83 29.77 28.17
C TYR A 14 33.39 29.22 26.79
N ILE A 15 33.55 30.09 25.79
CA ILE A 15 33.81 29.74 24.40
C ILE A 15 35.32 29.44 24.29
N LEU A 16 35.70 28.64 23.29
CA LEU A 16 37.06 28.46 22.74
C LEU A 16 37.91 27.34 23.35
N MET A 17 37.80 26.14 22.78
CA MET A 17 38.99 25.33 22.44
C MET A 17 38.56 24.15 21.56
N ILE A 18 39.06 24.12 20.32
CA ILE A 18 39.68 22.97 19.63
C ILE A 18 39.77 23.35 18.14
N THR A 19 40.88 24.01 17.82
CA THR A 19 41.51 24.05 16.50
C THR A 19 42.96 23.66 16.72
N MET A 20 43.35 22.50 16.21
CA MET A 20 44.70 22.11 15.73
C MET A 20 44.81 20.59 15.84
N PHE A 21 44.74 19.90 14.70
CA PHE A 21 45.84 19.09 14.20
C PHE A 21 45.47 18.62 12.79
N ALA A 22 46.20 19.15 11.81
CA ALA A 22 46.18 18.71 10.42
C ALA A 22 47.62 18.38 10.01
N MET A 23 47.71 17.40 9.11
CA MET A 23 48.88 16.91 8.35
C MET A 23 49.69 15.77 8.98
N ILE A 24 49.58 14.59 8.36
CA ILE A 24 50.63 14.02 7.48
C ILE A 24 49.94 13.17 6.40
N ALA A 25 50.52 13.23 5.20
CA ALA A 25 50.04 12.72 3.91
C ALA A 25 50.25 11.22 3.69
N GLY A 26 49.60 10.66 2.65
CA GLY A 26 50.09 9.46 1.96
C GLY A 26 49.04 8.58 1.28
N THR A 27 48.82 8.82 -0.02
CA THR A 27 48.51 7.83 -1.08
C THR A 27 47.40 6.77 -0.89
N SER A 28 46.32 6.89 -1.68
CA SER A 28 45.51 5.75 -2.16
C SER A 28 44.99 6.09 -3.56
N VAL A 29 45.64 5.58 -4.61
CA VAL A 29 45.29 4.36 -5.37
C VAL A 29 43.86 4.42 -5.92
N SER A 30 43.81 4.63 -7.24
CA SER A 30 42.64 4.56 -8.11
C SER A 30 41.97 3.19 -8.03
N ALA A 31 40.70 3.13 -7.63
CA ALA A 31 39.87 1.94 -7.80
C ALA A 31 39.33 1.91 -9.24
N ARG A 32 39.82 0.93 -10.02
CA ARG A 32 39.20 0.52 -11.29
C ARG A 32 38.00 -0.39 -11.03
N PRO A 33 37.00 -0.41 -11.92
CA PRO A 33 35.78 -1.19 -11.76
C PRO A 33 36.05 -2.69 -11.93
N PHE A 34 35.30 -3.50 -11.17
CA PHE A 34 35.31 -4.96 -11.19
C PHE A 34 35.15 -5.50 -12.62
N SER A 35 36.19 -6.16 -13.12
CA SER A 35 36.14 -7.01 -14.30
C SER A 35 35.60 -8.38 -13.94
N GLU A 36 34.67 -8.87 -14.76
CA GLU A 36 34.24 -10.26 -14.80
C GLU A 36 35.46 -11.17 -15.00
N GLU A 37 35.61 -12.17 -14.13
CA GLU A 37 36.52 -13.27 -14.39
C GLU A 37 35.74 -14.58 -14.40
N GLN A 38 35.79 -15.22 -15.56
CA GLN A 38 35.20 -16.51 -15.87
C GLN A 38 35.95 -17.61 -15.10
N LEU A 39 35.21 -18.41 -14.33
CA LEU A 39 35.73 -19.64 -13.76
C LEU A 39 35.97 -20.67 -14.88
N GLN A 40 37.24 -20.86 -15.24
CA GLN A 40 37.70 -22.00 -16.03
C GLN A 40 37.56 -23.29 -15.22
N VAL A 41 36.77 -24.23 -15.74
CA VAL A 41 36.75 -25.63 -15.28
C VAL A 41 37.86 -26.38 -16.03
N SER A 42 38.86 -26.85 -15.29
CA SER A 42 39.88 -27.75 -15.82
C SER A 42 39.35 -29.17 -15.95
N SER A 43 39.83 -29.87 -16.98
CA SER A 43 39.39 -31.20 -17.39
C SER A 43 40.42 -32.28 -17.07
N ALA A 44 39.89 -33.51 -17.02
CA ALA A 44 40.53 -34.82 -17.22
C ALA A 44 41.18 -35.56 -16.02
N ALA A 45 40.60 -36.72 -15.68
CA ALA A 45 41.23 -38.03 -15.94
C ALA A 45 40.29 -39.25 -15.69
N LYS A 46 39.98 -39.94 -16.81
CA LYS A 46 39.94 -41.39 -17.10
C LYS A 46 39.43 -42.46 -16.10
N THR A 47 38.37 -43.13 -16.58
CA THR A 47 38.13 -44.59 -16.74
C THR A 47 38.14 -45.56 -15.53
N GLY A 48 36.99 -46.21 -15.33
CA GLY A 48 36.87 -47.52 -14.68
C GLY A 48 35.45 -48.09 -14.84
N LYS A 49 35.26 -49.03 -15.77
CA LYS A 49 34.02 -49.81 -15.92
C LYS A 49 33.91 -50.80 -14.76
N LEU A 50 32.81 -50.76 -14.01
CA LEU A 50 32.32 -51.91 -13.25
C LEU A 50 30.79 -51.90 -13.31
N GLN A 51 30.25 -52.90 -14.03
CA GLN A 51 28.83 -53.21 -14.03
C GLN A 51 28.48 -53.84 -12.68
N VAL A 52 27.65 -53.16 -11.90
CA VAL A 52 26.90 -53.78 -10.80
C VAL A 52 25.43 -53.52 -11.08
N LYS A 53 24.71 -54.60 -11.41
CA LYS A 53 23.24 -54.62 -11.44
C LYS A 53 22.73 -54.46 -10.02
N THR A 54 22.39 -53.25 -9.63
CA THR A 54 21.54 -53.01 -8.46
C THR A 54 20.15 -52.65 -8.95
N VAL A 55 19.22 -53.57 -8.76
CA VAL A 55 17.78 -53.31 -8.91
C VAL A 55 17.39 -52.36 -7.78
N VAL A 56 17.42 -51.06 -8.06
CA VAL A 56 16.83 -50.04 -7.20
C VAL A 56 15.47 -49.69 -7.81
N LYS A 57 14.39 -50.01 -7.09
CA LYS A 57 13.07 -49.40 -7.33
C LYS A 57 13.20 -47.89 -7.10
N SER A 58 13.53 -47.14 -8.15
CA SER A 58 13.41 -45.68 -8.14
C SER A 58 12.02 -45.30 -8.65
N SER A 59 11.03 -45.24 -7.76
CA SER A 59 9.89 -44.34 -7.96
C SER A 59 10.37 -42.92 -7.67
N GLY A 60 11.16 -42.36 -8.59
CA GLY A 60 11.50 -40.94 -8.56
C GLY A 60 10.30 -40.11 -9.00
N PRO A 61 10.06 -38.93 -8.42
CA PRO A 61 9.03 -38.02 -8.93
C PRO A 61 9.44 -37.63 -10.35
N ARG A 62 8.65 -38.05 -11.34
CA ARG A 62 8.69 -37.44 -12.68
C ARG A 62 8.55 -35.94 -12.46
N ALA A 63 9.50 -35.18 -13.00
CA ALA A 63 9.43 -33.73 -13.01
C ALA A 63 8.14 -33.30 -13.73
N ILE A 64 7.09 -33.00 -12.97
CA ILE A 64 5.90 -32.32 -13.47
C ILE A 64 6.34 -30.87 -13.68
N VAL A 65 6.96 -30.57 -14.81
CA VAL A 65 7.10 -29.19 -15.28
C VAL A 65 6.09 -29.04 -16.40
N ASN A 66 4.90 -28.57 -16.07
CA ASN A 66 3.82 -28.41 -17.03
C ASN A 66 3.93 -27.03 -17.71
N SER A 67 4.94 -26.83 -18.56
CA SER A 67 5.00 -25.66 -19.46
C SER A 67 3.73 -25.53 -20.31
N ALA A 68 2.98 -26.63 -20.49
CA ALA A 68 1.66 -26.69 -21.11
C ALA A 68 0.57 -25.86 -20.41
N LEU A 69 0.77 -25.39 -19.18
CA LEU A 69 -0.21 -24.58 -18.46
C LEU A 69 -0.04 -23.07 -18.68
N GLU A 70 1.09 -22.62 -19.24
CA GLU A 70 1.28 -21.21 -19.59
C GLU A 70 0.26 -20.80 -20.67
N GLY A 71 -0.48 -19.71 -20.43
CA GLY A 71 -1.54 -19.25 -21.33
C GLY A 71 -2.82 -20.10 -21.31
N SER A 72 -2.92 -21.09 -20.41
CA SER A 72 -4.14 -21.87 -20.21
C SER A 72 -5.20 -21.09 -19.40
N ARG A 73 -6.43 -21.61 -19.35
CA ARG A 73 -7.53 -21.03 -18.57
C ARG A 73 -7.25 -20.89 -17.07
N TYR A 74 -6.26 -21.62 -16.54
CA TYR A 74 -5.92 -21.67 -15.12
C TYR A 74 -5.04 -20.51 -14.66
N TYR A 75 -4.38 -19.81 -15.60
CA TYR A 75 -3.63 -18.60 -15.36
C TYR A 75 -4.27 -17.45 -16.11
N GLN A 76 -4.81 -16.48 -15.38
CA GLN A 76 -5.48 -15.31 -15.95
C GLN A 76 -4.58 -14.07 -15.82
N PRO A 77 -4.62 -13.13 -16.78
CA PRO A 77 -4.04 -11.81 -16.57
C PRO A 77 -4.64 -11.14 -15.33
N ILE A 78 -3.83 -10.36 -14.61
CA ILE A 78 -4.29 -9.64 -13.41
C ILE A 78 -5.24 -8.49 -13.77
N ALA A 79 -4.99 -7.85 -14.90
CA ALA A 79 -5.79 -6.75 -15.43
C ALA A 79 -5.78 -6.77 -16.97
N GLU A 80 -6.74 -6.08 -17.57
CA GLU A 80 -6.85 -5.93 -19.02
C GLU A 80 -5.68 -5.12 -19.62
N TRP A 81 -5.20 -4.10 -18.89
CA TRP A 81 -3.98 -3.37 -19.19
C TRP A 81 -3.00 -3.47 -18.03
N SER A 82 -1.85 -4.07 -18.27
CA SER A 82 -0.77 -4.14 -17.29
C SER A 82 0.60 -4.17 -17.94
N GLY A 83 1.62 -3.81 -17.18
CA GLY A 83 2.98 -3.77 -17.67
C GLY A 83 3.97 -3.23 -16.65
N GLN A 84 5.13 -2.82 -17.14
CA GLN A 84 6.23 -2.32 -16.32
C GLN A 84 6.47 -0.84 -16.60
N LEU A 85 6.42 0.00 -15.56
CA LEU A 85 6.99 1.35 -15.63
C LEU A 85 8.52 1.23 -15.61
N ILE A 86 9.15 1.81 -16.61
CA ILE A 86 10.60 1.86 -16.73
C ILE A 86 11.02 3.29 -16.35
N HIS A 87 11.97 3.41 -15.43
CA HIS A 87 12.48 4.74 -15.07
C HIS A 87 13.45 5.24 -16.16
N PRO A 88 13.18 6.41 -16.80
CA PRO A 88 14.05 6.91 -17.86
C PRO A 88 15.39 7.39 -17.29
N SER A 89 16.46 7.37 -18.08
CA SER A 89 17.67 8.13 -17.75
C SER A 89 17.39 9.63 -17.87
N ILE A 90 18.11 10.48 -17.13
CA ILE A 90 17.95 11.94 -17.15
C ILE A 90 17.91 12.54 -18.58
N ASN A 91 18.76 12.05 -19.49
CA ASN A 91 18.86 12.54 -20.87
C ASN A 91 17.76 12.03 -21.82
N ARG A 92 16.89 11.14 -21.34
CA ARG A 92 15.78 10.54 -22.10
C ARG A 92 14.43 10.85 -21.45
N ARG A 93 14.38 11.87 -20.58
CA ARG A 93 13.12 12.30 -19.97
C ARG A 93 12.18 12.86 -21.02
N ASP A 94 10.90 12.58 -20.83
CA ASP A 94 9.84 13.19 -21.60
C ASP A 94 9.49 14.56 -21.01
N PRO A 95 9.56 15.67 -21.77
CA PRO A 95 9.17 17.00 -21.28
C PRO A 95 7.73 17.04 -20.75
N ALA A 96 6.85 16.19 -21.29
CA ALA A 96 5.47 16.07 -20.81
C ALA A 96 5.35 15.32 -19.48
N GLY A 97 6.45 14.87 -18.86
CA GLY A 97 6.44 14.14 -17.58
C GLY A 97 5.98 12.69 -17.72
N GLY A 98 6.01 12.13 -18.93
CA GLY A 98 5.73 10.73 -19.17
C GLY A 98 6.89 9.82 -18.78
N VAL A 99 6.60 8.52 -18.72
CA VAL A 99 7.58 7.46 -18.46
C VAL A 99 7.43 6.35 -19.50
N PRO A 100 8.52 5.68 -19.92
CA PRO A 100 8.38 4.50 -20.77
C PRO A 100 7.63 3.39 -20.05
N PHE A 101 6.71 2.75 -20.76
CA PHE A 101 5.88 1.66 -20.25
C PHE A 101 5.96 0.47 -21.19
N LYS A 102 6.47 -0.65 -20.68
CA LYS A 102 6.48 -1.92 -21.40
C LYS A 102 5.14 -2.61 -21.18
N ILE A 103 4.36 -2.72 -22.25
CA ILE A 103 3.04 -3.34 -22.22
C ILE A 103 3.22 -4.86 -22.07
N GLU A 104 2.69 -5.45 -21.00
CA GLU A 104 2.69 -6.91 -20.80
C GLU A 104 1.31 -7.52 -21.08
N GLN A 105 0.24 -6.72 -20.94
CA GLN A 105 -1.12 -7.11 -21.28
C GLN A 105 -1.89 -5.92 -21.87
N SER A 106 -2.66 -6.19 -22.92
CA SER A 106 -3.52 -5.23 -23.60
C SER A 106 -4.64 -5.97 -24.37
N PRO A 107 -5.83 -5.35 -24.55
CA PRO A 107 -6.85 -5.83 -25.48
C PRO A 107 -6.33 -5.91 -26.91
N ASP A 108 -5.47 -4.96 -27.31
CA ASP A 108 -4.78 -5.01 -28.59
C ASP A 108 -3.51 -5.84 -28.42
N ARG A 109 -3.59 -7.09 -28.87
CA ARG A 109 -2.47 -8.04 -28.81
C ARG A 109 -1.23 -7.55 -29.56
N SER A 110 -1.37 -6.66 -30.55
CA SER A 110 -0.24 -6.11 -31.30
C SER A 110 0.63 -5.16 -30.46
N LEU A 111 0.12 -4.69 -29.32
CA LEU A 111 0.85 -3.82 -28.40
C LEU A 111 1.67 -4.59 -27.35
N ILE A 112 1.33 -5.85 -27.10
CA ILE A 112 2.01 -6.67 -26.09
C ILE A 112 3.51 -6.80 -26.44
N GLY A 113 4.37 -6.53 -25.47
CA GLY A 113 5.82 -6.53 -25.59
C GLY A 113 6.43 -5.21 -26.07
N LYS A 114 5.63 -4.26 -26.58
CA LYS A 114 6.12 -2.95 -26.98
C LYS A 114 6.37 -2.05 -25.77
N THR A 115 7.38 -1.20 -25.89
CA THR A 115 7.61 -0.08 -24.98
C THR A 115 7.10 1.20 -25.63
N VAL A 116 6.15 1.85 -24.98
CA VAL A 116 5.54 3.10 -25.43
C VAL A 116 5.67 4.17 -24.36
N TRP A 117 5.40 5.43 -24.69
CA TRP A 117 5.28 6.47 -23.68
C TRP A 117 3.94 6.35 -22.96
N LEU A 118 3.97 6.35 -21.63
CA LEU A 118 2.80 6.55 -20.79
C LEU A 118 2.77 8.01 -20.32
N ARG A 119 1.67 8.72 -20.60
CA ARG A 119 1.49 10.12 -20.24
C ARG A 119 0.18 10.34 -19.48
N TRP A 120 0.20 11.34 -18.61
CA TRP A 120 -1.03 11.87 -18.02
C TRP A 120 -1.81 12.65 -19.08
N ASP A 121 -3.11 12.41 -19.20
CA ASP A 121 -3.97 13.22 -20.04
C ASP A 121 -4.34 14.51 -19.30
N THR A 122 -3.77 15.62 -19.76
CA THR A 122 -4.03 16.96 -19.20
C THR A 122 -4.93 17.80 -20.11
N SER A 123 -5.68 17.18 -21.01
CA SER A 123 -6.60 17.89 -21.91
C SER A 123 -7.74 18.58 -21.14
N GLU A 124 -8.22 17.96 -20.07
CA GLU A 124 -9.28 18.52 -19.23
C GLU A 124 -8.72 19.55 -18.21
N PRO A 125 -9.41 20.67 -17.95
CA PRO A 125 -8.93 21.72 -17.05
C PRO A 125 -8.64 21.22 -15.62
N TRP A 126 -9.42 20.27 -15.12
CA TRP A 126 -9.22 19.71 -13.77
C TRP A 126 -8.03 18.75 -13.67
N GLU A 127 -7.46 18.32 -14.80
CA GLU A 127 -6.25 17.48 -14.85
C GLU A 127 -4.95 18.27 -14.79
N GLN A 128 -5.02 19.61 -14.78
CA GLN A 128 -3.85 20.47 -14.71
C GLN A 128 -3.05 20.34 -13.41
N TRP A 129 -3.62 19.73 -12.36
CA TRP A 129 -2.91 19.41 -11.13
C TRP A 129 -1.61 18.62 -11.40
N PHE A 130 -1.59 17.76 -12.43
CA PHE A 130 -0.43 16.92 -12.76
C PHE A 130 0.80 17.78 -13.09
N ASN A 131 0.59 18.89 -13.80
CA ASN A 131 1.64 19.84 -14.13
C ASN A 131 2.01 20.73 -12.95
N GLN A 132 1.03 21.08 -12.10
CA GLN A 132 1.24 21.88 -10.89
C GLN A 132 2.00 21.12 -9.79
N ARG A 133 1.98 19.78 -9.83
CA ARG A 133 2.63 18.89 -8.85
C ARG A 133 3.94 18.31 -9.37
N ARG A 134 4.69 19.11 -10.13
CA ARG A 134 6.07 18.82 -10.51
C ARG A 134 7.03 19.49 -9.53
N TYR A 135 7.97 18.73 -9.00
CA TYR A 135 8.86 19.20 -7.95
C TYR A 135 10.32 19.03 -8.36
N ASP A 136 11.15 20.02 -8.04
CA ASP A 136 12.58 19.80 -7.99
C ASP A 136 12.89 18.88 -6.81
N VAL A 137 13.74 17.89 -7.02
CA VAL A 137 14.15 16.93 -6.01
C VAL A 137 15.63 17.12 -5.72
N ASP A 138 15.94 17.36 -4.45
CA ASP A 138 17.31 17.51 -3.97
C ASP A 138 17.41 16.88 -2.58
N ILE A 139 18.12 15.74 -2.49
CA ILE A 139 18.30 15.02 -1.25
C ILE A 139 19.60 15.47 -0.58
N ASP A 140 19.46 16.10 0.59
CA ASP A 140 20.62 16.41 1.42
C ASP A 140 21.46 15.15 1.71
N SER A 141 22.75 15.21 1.39
CA SER A 141 23.67 14.06 1.48
C SER A 141 23.76 13.46 2.89
N GLY A 142 23.74 14.29 3.94
CA GLY A 142 23.76 13.82 5.33
C GLY A 142 22.48 13.07 5.70
N ARG A 143 21.32 13.59 5.28
CA ARG A 143 20.02 12.92 5.44
C ARG A 143 19.93 11.62 4.63
N LEU A 144 20.46 11.59 3.41
CA LEU A 144 20.51 10.39 2.59
C LEU A 144 21.30 9.27 3.28
N GLN A 145 22.51 9.59 3.73
CA GLN A 145 23.36 8.64 4.47
C GLN A 145 22.68 8.12 5.73
N LYS A 146 22.02 9.01 6.49
CA LYS A 146 21.24 8.62 7.66
C LYS A 146 20.06 7.72 7.30
N ALA A 147 19.29 8.05 6.27
CA ALA A 147 18.15 7.25 5.83
C ALA A 147 18.57 5.84 5.40
N ILE A 148 19.66 5.72 4.65
CA ILE A 148 20.24 4.43 4.24
C ILE A 148 20.71 3.65 5.47
N LYS A 149 21.39 4.31 6.42
CA LYS A 149 21.84 3.69 7.69
C LYS A 149 20.66 3.18 8.53
N ASP A 150 19.58 3.96 8.62
CA ASP A 150 18.35 3.60 9.33
C ASP A 150 17.52 2.54 8.56
N GLY A 151 17.98 2.21 7.36
CA GLY A 151 17.51 1.12 6.53
C GLY A 151 16.39 1.47 5.56
N LEU A 152 16.08 2.76 5.39
CA LEU A 152 15.04 3.24 4.49
C LEU A 152 15.45 3.09 3.02
N ASN A 153 14.46 3.10 2.13
CA ASN A 153 14.65 3.09 0.67
C ASN A 153 14.27 4.46 0.08
N PRO A 154 15.23 5.41 0.02
CA PRO A 154 14.99 6.72 -0.57
C PRO A 154 14.99 6.66 -2.12
N PRO A 155 14.35 7.62 -2.80
CA PRO A 155 14.15 7.63 -4.24
C PRO A 155 15.39 8.20 -4.95
N VAL A 156 16.54 7.56 -4.78
CA VAL A 156 17.85 8.06 -5.26
C VAL A 156 17.92 8.21 -6.78
N ALA A 157 17.05 7.54 -7.53
CA ALA A 157 17.03 7.61 -8.99
C ALA A 157 16.61 8.99 -9.53
N ILE A 158 15.81 9.73 -8.74
CA ILE A 158 15.31 11.07 -9.08
C ILE A 158 16.04 12.18 -8.30
N ASP A 159 17.11 11.85 -7.57
CA ASP A 159 17.88 12.85 -6.84
C ASP A 159 18.57 13.83 -7.81
N GLY A 160 18.50 15.12 -7.49
CA GLY A 160 18.96 16.22 -8.34
C GLY A 160 18.08 16.53 -9.57
N TRP A 161 17.00 15.79 -9.79
CA TRP A 161 16.13 16.04 -10.95
C TRP A 161 15.26 17.28 -10.74
N LYS A 162 15.03 18.00 -11.83
CA LYS A 162 14.16 19.19 -11.87
C LYS A 162 12.77 18.85 -12.39
N GLN A 163 11.73 19.46 -11.81
CA GLN A 163 10.35 19.30 -12.26
C GLN A 163 9.90 17.83 -12.40
N VAL A 164 10.26 16.98 -11.42
CA VAL A 164 9.86 15.57 -11.37
C VAL A 164 8.34 15.47 -11.30
N SER A 165 7.76 14.82 -12.30
CA SER A 165 6.31 14.60 -12.40
C SER A 165 5.80 13.48 -11.48
N PRO A 166 4.48 13.42 -11.23
CA PRO A 166 3.88 12.31 -10.48
C PRO A 166 4.20 10.91 -11.05
N LEU A 167 4.30 10.75 -12.38
CA LEU A 167 4.68 9.49 -13.03
C LEU A 167 6.17 9.16 -12.86
N GLU A 168 7.05 10.14 -13.08
CA GLU A 168 8.49 9.97 -12.86
C GLU A 168 8.78 9.61 -11.41
N SER A 169 8.12 10.29 -10.45
CA SER A 169 8.26 9.99 -9.02
C SER A 169 7.82 8.57 -8.67
N LEU A 170 6.84 8.00 -9.37
CA LEU A 170 6.38 6.63 -9.16
C LEU A 170 7.39 5.63 -9.72
N SER A 171 7.82 5.81 -10.98
CA SER A 171 8.81 4.94 -11.63
C SER A 171 10.18 4.97 -10.93
N GLY A 172 10.60 6.13 -10.41
CA GLY A 172 11.89 6.32 -9.73
C GLY A 172 11.87 6.14 -8.22
N ALA A 173 10.73 5.72 -7.65
CA ALA A 173 10.56 5.61 -6.20
C ALA A 173 11.43 4.53 -5.55
N ARG A 174 11.85 3.51 -6.32
CA ARG A 174 12.70 2.42 -5.85
C ARG A 174 13.47 1.79 -7.03
N PRO A 175 14.53 1.01 -6.76
CA PRO A 175 15.28 0.33 -7.82
C PRO A 175 14.43 -0.67 -8.62
N GLY A 176 14.72 -0.74 -9.92
CA GLY A 176 14.11 -1.67 -10.87
C GLY A 176 12.74 -1.22 -11.39
N ASP A 177 12.25 -1.94 -12.41
CA ASP A 177 10.97 -1.63 -13.02
C ASP A 177 9.79 -1.93 -12.09
N MET A 178 8.70 -1.18 -12.26
CA MET A 178 7.51 -1.30 -11.42
C MET A 178 6.34 -1.91 -12.20
N ALA A 179 5.89 -3.09 -11.76
CA ALA A 179 4.69 -3.73 -12.29
C ALA A 179 3.44 -2.95 -11.86
N VAL A 180 2.65 -2.51 -12.84
CA VAL A 180 1.41 -1.75 -12.63
C VAL A 180 0.30 -2.24 -13.54
N MET A 181 -0.95 -2.06 -13.11
CA MET A 181 -2.12 -2.06 -13.99
C MET A 181 -2.58 -0.63 -14.27
N LEU A 182 -3.20 -0.42 -15.42
CA LEU A 182 -3.74 0.87 -15.86
C LEU A 182 -5.27 0.78 -15.94
N ARG A 183 -5.97 1.80 -15.43
CA ARG A 183 -7.43 1.90 -15.53
C ARG A 183 -7.80 2.71 -16.77
N ASN A 184 -8.55 2.08 -17.68
CA ASN A 184 -9.11 2.70 -18.88
C ASN A 184 -8.12 3.57 -19.68
N PRO A 185 -6.88 3.10 -19.97
CA PRO A 185 -5.96 3.91 -20.74
C PRO A 185 -6.45 4.09 -22.19
N VAL A 186 -6.09 5.21 -22.80
CA VAL A 186 -6.42 5.53 -24.20
C VAL A 186 -5.15 5.52 -25.04
N TRP A 187 -5.13 4.68 -26.07
CA TRP A 187 -4.04 4.63 -27.05
C TRP A 187 -4.34 5.60 -28.20
N ASP A 188 -3.43 6.54 -28.48
CA ASP A 188 -3.60 7.53 -29.55
C ASP A 188 -2.83 7.21 -30.85
N GLY A 189 -2.26 6.00 -30.95
CA GLY A 189 -1.38 5.58 -32.05
C GLY A 189 0.11 5.74 -31.75
N SER A 190 0.47 6.49 -30.71
CA SER A 190 1.88 6.73 -30.35
C SER A 190 2.15 6.71 -28.83
N VAL A 191 1.17 7.17 -28.05
CA VAL A 191 1.26 7.36 -26.60
C VAL A 191 0.06 6.69 -25.96
N LEU A 192 0.30 6.07 -24.81
CA LEU A 192 -0.74 5.59 -23.92
C LEU A 192 -1.07 6.67 -22.89
N LYS A 193 -2.31 7.15 -22.88
CA LYS A 193 -2.79 8.22 -22.01
C LYS A 193 -3.61 7.67 -20.86
N ILE A 194 -3.44 8.25 -19.67
CA ILE A 194 -4.17 7.88 -18.45
C ILE A 194 -4.71 9.11 -17.72
N THR A 195 -5.81 8.92 -16.99
CA THR A 195 -6.44 9.94 -16.13
C THR A 195 -6.50 9.52 -14.66
N GLU A 196 -5.95 8.35 -14.34
CA GLU A 196 -5.83 7.80 -12.99
C GLU A 196 -4.41 7.26 -12.78
N GLU A 197 -3.91 7.34 -11.55
CA GLU A 197 -2.57 6.84 -11.21
C GLU A 197 -2.45 5.32 -11.47
N PRO A 198 -1.32 4.86 -12.05
CA PRO A 198 -1.06 3.42 -12.19
C PRO A 198 -1.12 2.70 -10.85
N VAL A 199 -1.81 1.55 -10.80
CA VAL A 199 -1.97 0.77 -9.58
C VAL A 199 -0.90 -0.31 -9.51
N GLN A 200 -0.09 -0.31 -8.46
CA GLN A 200 0.97 -1.28 -8.26
C GLN A 200 0.41 -2.68 -8.04
N ILE A 201 1.01 -3.65 -8.73
CA ILE A 201 0.66 -5.08 -8.68
C ILE A 201 1.92 -5.94 -8.46
N CYS A 202 1.74 -7.22 -8.12
CA CYS A 202 2.80 -8.24 -8.15
C CYS A 202 2.52 -9.23 -9.29
N GLY A 203 3.52 -9.53 -10.11
CA GLY A 203 3.38 -10.37 -11.29
C GLY A 203 2.56 -9.75 -12.43
N LYS A 204 2.29 -10.58 -13.45
CA LYS A 204 1.43 -10.26 -14.61
C LYS A 204 0.22 -11.19 -14.73
N SER A 205 0.29 -12.35 -14.08
CA SER A 205 -0.76 -13.38 -14.12
C SER A 205 -1.10 -13.86 -12.71
N MET A 206 -2.32 -14.36 -12.55
CA MET A 206 -2.82 -14.97 -11.33
C MET A 206 -3.44 -16.35 -11.59
N ALA A 207 -3.40 -17.22 -10.59
CA ALA A 207 -4.11 -18.49 -10.55
C ALA A 207 -4.74 -18.72 -9.18
N LEU A 208 -5.81 -19.50 -9.13
CA LEU A 208 -6.43 -19.96 -7.88
C LEU A 208 -6.02 -21.41 -7.66
N VAL A 209 -5.32 -21.67 -6.57
CA VAL A 209 -4.68 -22.96 -6.32
C VAL A 209 -4.84 -23.42 -4.88
N ARG A 210 -4.68 -24.72 -4.65
CA ARG A 210 -4.50 -25.32 -3.33
C ARG A 210 -3.10 -25.91 -3.25
N PHE A 211 -2.35 -25.58 -2.21
CA PHE A 211 -1.04 -26.17 -1.97
C PHE A 211 -1.21 -27.63 -1.53
N LYS A 212 -0.44 -28.55 -2.13
CA LYS A 212 -0.52 -29.99 -1.84
C LYS A 212 0.71 -30.51 -1.14
N GLU A 213 1.89 -30.14 -1.64
CA GLU A 213 3.15 -30.73 -1.18
C GLU A 213 4.30 -29.73 -1.28
N ASP A 214 5.20 -29.79 -0.30
CA ASP A 214 6.48 -29.09 -0.31
C ASP A 214 7.56 -29.99 -0.91
N LEU A 215 8.13 -29.56 -2.04
CA LEU A 215 9.22 -30.28 -2.72
C LEU A 215 10.62 -29.82 -2.27
N GLY A 216 10.69 -28.96 -1.26
CA GLY A 216 11.92 -28.35 -0.76
C GLY A 216 12.40 -27.16 -1.60
N GLY A 217 13.23 -26.33 -0.97
CA GLY A 217 13.65 -25.05 -1.54
C GLY A 217 12.43 -24.17 -1.84
N ASN A 218 12.39 -23.62 -3.06
CA ASN A 218 11.30 -22.76 -3.50
C ASN A 218 10.19 -23.51 -4.25
N ARG A 219 10.19 -24.85 -4.32
CA ARG A 219 9.24 -25.59 -5.16
C ARG A 219 8.06 -26.12 -4.36
N ARG A 220 6.85 -25.94 -4.90
CA ARG A 220 5.60 -26.46 -4.34
C ARG A 220 4.77 -27.14 -5.40
N ILE A 221 4.15 -28.27 -5.06
CA ILE A 221 3.05 -28.83 -5.85
C ILE A 221 1.77 -28.12 -5.45
N VAL A 222 1.06 -27.61 -6.45
CA VAL A 222 -0.26 -27.03 -6.30
C VAL A 222 -1.26 -27.74 -7.20
N VAL A 223 -2.54 -27.65 -6.87
CA VAL A 223 -3.63 -28.09 -7.75
C VAL A 223 -4.50 -26.90 -8.06
N HIS A 224 -4.78 -26.69 -9.34
CA HIS A 224 -5.58 -25.58 -9.81
C HIS A 224 -7.08 -25.78 -9.51
N TYR A 225 -7.76 -24.67 -9.26
CA TYR A 225 -9.21 -24.63 -9.22
C TYR A 225 -9.77 -24.82 -10.63
N ASP A 226 -10.76 -25.70 -10.77
CA ASP A 226 -11.52 -25.89 -11.99
C ASP A 226 -12.92 -25.29 -11.82
N GLY A 227 -13.17 -24.20 -12.55
CA GLY A 227 -14.47 -23.52 -12.51
C GLY A 227 -15.64 -24.37 -13.02
N SER A 228 -15.39 -25.45 -13.76
CA SER A 228 -16.45 -26.35 -14.23
C SER A 228 -16.94 -27.32 -13.14
N SER A 229 -16.07 -27.70 -12.21
CA SER A 229 -16.41 -28.57 -11.06
C SER A 229 -16.57 -27.79 -9.75
N SER A 230 -16.31 -26.48 -9.78
CA SER A 230 -16.24 -25.60 -8.62
C SER A 230 -15.32 -26.11 -7.50
N SER A 231 -14.24 -26.82 -7.85
CA SER A 231 -13.35 -27.50 -6.90
C SER A 231 -11.89 -27.49 -7.34
N PHE A 232 -10.98 -27.87 -6.44
CA PHE A 232 -9.55 -28.07 -6.75
C PHE A 232 -9.31 -29.45 -7.40
N SER A 233 -9.97 -29.67 -8.54
CA SER A 233 -9.84 -30.88 -9.39
C SER A 233 -9.10 -30.60 -10.70
N GLY A 234 -8.54 -29.39 -10.86
CA GLY A 234 -7.76 -29.03 -12.03
C GLY A 234 -6.42 -29.75 -12.08
N PRO A 235 -5.58 -29.45 -13.10
CA PRO A 235 -4.25 -30.03 -13.20
C PRO A 235 -3.39 -29.67 -11.99
N ALA A 236 -2.49 -30.59 -11.65
CA ALA A 236 -1.39 -30.29 -10.73
C ALA A 236 -0.29 -29.51 -11.48
N ASP A 237 0.38 -28.61 -10.76
CA ASP A 237 1.49 -27.82 -11.27
C ASP A 237 2.59 -27.70 -10.22
N VAL A 238 3.82 -27.45 -10.68
CA VAL A 238 4.96 -27.13 -9.81
C VAL A 238 5.30 -25.66 -10.00
N ILE A 239 5.08 -24.89 -8.93
CA ILE A 239 5.38 -23.45 -8.91
C ILE A 239 6.61 -23.17 -8.06
N ASP A 240 7.32 -22.10 -8.42
CA ASP A 240 8.44 -21.55 -7.65
C ASP A 240 7.91 -20.42 -6.74
N ILE A 241 7.92 -20.63 -5.43
CA ILE A 241 7.53 -19.69 -4.39
C ILE A 241 8.56 -19.73 -3.26
N PRO A 242 9.16 -18.59 -2.86
CA PRO A 242 10.13 -18.59 -1.77
C PRO A 242 9.52 -19.16 -0.48
N MET A 243 10.22 -20.14 0.12
CA MET A 243 9.83 -20.66 1.43
C MET A 243 9.93 -19.56 2.50
N THR A 244 11.01 -18.80 2.47
CA THR A 244 11.28 -17.71 3.40
C THR A 244 12.00 -16.59 2.67
N TYR A 245 11.62 -15.34 2.92
CA TYR A 245 12.33 -14.17 2.42
C TYR A 245 12.83 -13.30 3.57
N PHE A 246 14.10 -12.93 3.52
CA PHE A 246 14.71 -11.96 4.43
C PHE A 246 14.96 -10.66 3.67
N SER A 247 14.63 -9.52 4.29
CA SER A 247 14.87 -8.22 3.65
C SER A 247 16.36 -7.91 3.51
N ARG A 248 17.21 -8.49 4.38
CA ARG A 248 18.68 -8.41 4.32
C ARG A 248 19.29 -9.73 4.79
N SER A 249 20.52 -10.01 4.37
CA SER A 249 21.24 -11.23 4.78
C SER A 249 21.44 -11.35 6.29
N ASN A 250 21.44 -10.23 7.01
CA ASN A 250 21.66 -10.16 8.46
C ASN A 250 20.40 -9.84 9.28
N THR A 251 19.20 -9.82 8.67
CA THR A 251 17.97 -9.62 9.45
C THR A 251 17.60 -10.93 10.16
N PRO A 252 17.37 -10.90 11.49
CA PRO A 252 17.14 -12.12 12.26
C PRO A 252 15.75 -12.72 12.05
N VAL A 253 14.80 -11.90 11.57
CA VAL A 253 13.40 -12.30 11.35
C VAL A 253 13.07 -12.23 9.87
N ALA A 254 12.43 -13.27 9.37
CA ALA A 254 11.94 -13.29 8.01
C ALA A 254 10.86 -12.23 7.77
N ARG A 255 10.86 -11.65 6.58
CA ARG A 255 9.86 -10.69 6.09
C ARG A 255 8.59 -11.39 5.63
N SER A 256 8.73 -12.58 5.05
CA SER A 256 7.63 -13.46 4.67
C SER A 256 8.05 -14.92 4.77
N SER A 257 7.06 -15.81 4.91
CA SER A 257 7.24 -17.25 4.90
C SER A 257 6.01 -17.91 4.28
N THR A 258 6.23 -18.99 3.57
CA THR A 258 5.21 -19.93 3.08
C THR A 258 5.46 -21.34 3.63
N ALA A 259 6.32 -21.47 4.63
CA ALA A 259 6.52 -22.75 5.33
C ALA A 259 5.20 -23.23 5.95
N GLY A 260 4.87 -24.50 5.74
CA GLY A 260 3.65 -25.12 6.27
C GLY A 260 2.34 -24.62 5.67
N ILE A 261 2.38 -23.84 4.57
CA ILE A 261 1.17 -23.28 3.96
C ILE A 261 0.17 -24.35 3.53
N GLU A 262 0.63 -25.55 3.16
CA GLU A 262 -0.22 -26.69 2.82
C GLU A 262 -1.07 -27.20 4.00
N LYS A 263 -0.61 -26.92 5.24
CA LYS A 263 -1.29 -27.24 6.50
C LYS A 263 -2.12 -26.08 7.06
N SER A 264 -2.04 -24.90 6.45
CA SER A 264 -2.82 -23.73 6.87
C SER A 264 -4.32 -24.04 6.82
N PRO A 265 -5.12 -23.64 7.83
CA PRO A 265 -6.58 -23.79 7.77
C PRO A 265 -7.21 -23.05 6.59
N LEU A 266 -6.52 -22.05 6.03
CA LEU A 266 -7.00 -21.30 4.86
C LEU A 266 -6.76 -22.04 3.54
N ASN A 267 -5.90 -23.06 3.52
CA ASN A 267 -5.53 -23.78 2.31
C ASN A 267 -6.70 -24.59 1.73
N GLU A 268 -7.68 -24.99 2.54
CA GLU A 268 -8.87 -25.67 2.05
C GLU A 268 -9.64 -24.79 1.05
N GLN A 269 -9.84 -23.51 1.35
CA GLN A 269 -10.48 -22.58 0.42
C GLN A 269 -9.55 -22.11 -0.70
N GLY A 270 -8.25 -22.37 -0.53
CA GLY A 270 -7.19 -22.10 -1.48
C GLY A 270 -6.69 -20.66 -1.48
N TRP A 271 -5.76 -20.42 -2.39
CA TRP A 271 -4.93 -19.23 -2.46
C TRP A 271 -4.90 -18.72 -3.89
N TYR A 272 -5.05 -17.41 -4.05
CA TYR A 272 -4.64 -16.77 -5.28
C TYR A 272 -3.12 -16.60 -5.26
N VAL A 273 -2.44 -17.11 -6.28
CA VAL A 273 -1.00 -16.91 -6.50
C VAL A 273 -0.83 -15.89 -7.63
N TYR A 274 0.03 -14.90 -7.43
CA TYR A 274 0.31 -13.85 -8.41
C TYR A 274 1.78 -13.88 -8.80
N GLY A 275 2.08 -13.80 -10.09
CA GLY A 275 3.43 -14.05 -10.55
C GLY A 275 3.59 -13.99 -12.06
N ARG A 276 4.64 -14.64 -12.55
CA ARG A 276 4.96 -14.72 -13.98
C ARG A 276 5.59 -16.05 -14.31
N HIS A 277 5.36 -16.52 -15.54
CA HIS A 277 6.13 -17.63 -16.08
C HIS A 277 7.52 -17.15 -16.48
N GLN A 278 8.55 -17.92 -16.11
CA GLN A 278 9.93 -17.75 -16.50
C GLN A 278 10.54 -19.14 -16.70
N GLU A 279 11.17 -19.38 -17.86
CA GLU A 279 11.79 -20.68 -18.20
C GLU A 279 10.84 -21.87 -18.02
N GLY A 280 9.56 -21.68 -18.37
CA GLY A 280 8.53 -22.73 -18.28
C GLY A 280 8.01 -23.04 -16.87
N ARG A 281 8.37 -22.25 -15.85
CA ARG A 281 7.85 -22.36 -14.48
C ARG A 281 7.15 -21.08 -14.05
N PHE A 282 6.06 -21.21 -13.29
CA PHE A 282 5.41 -20.06 -12.67
C PHE A 282 6.14 -19.66 -11.39
N ILE A 283 6.68 -18.44 -11.36
CA ILE A 283 7.31 -17.85 -10.19
C ILE A 283 6.28 -16.97 -9.48
N ALA A 284 5.85 -17.38 -8.29
CA ALA A 284 4.94 -16.64 -7.43
C ALA A 284 5.68 -15.50 -6.71
N GLU A 285 5.16 -14.28 -6.89
CA GLU A 285 5.65 -13.05 -6.26
C GLU A 285 4.80 -12.62 -5.07
N ALA A 286 3.53 -13.05 -5.03
CA ALA A 286 2.58 -12.78 -3.96
C ALA A 286 1.54 -13.88 -3.85
N ILE A 287 0.92 -14.00 -2.68
CA ILE A 287 -0.25 -14.84 -2.46
C ILE A 287 -1.35 -14.06 -1.72
N GLU A 288 -2.56 -14.57 -1.82
CA GLU A 288 -3.73 -14.01 -1.16
C GLU A 288 -4.70 -15.14 -0.75
N PRO A 289 -5.13 -15.21 0.51
CA PRO A 289 -6.04 -16.27 0.96
C PRO A 289 -7.44 -16.01 0.39
N ARG A 290 -7.98 -16.96 -0.40
CA ARG A 290 -9.32 -16.80 -1.01
C ARG A 290 -10.39 -16.52 0.04
N ALA A 291 -10.30 -17.23 1.16
CA ALA A 291 -11.26 -17.12 2.26
C ALA A 291 -11.45 -15.67 2.74
N ALA A 292 -10.37 -14.86 2.83
CA ALA A 292 -10.44 -13.54 3.43
C ALA A 292 -11.34 -12.55 2.69
N PHE A 293 -11.52 -12.75 1.38
CA PHE A 293 -12.21 -11.80 0.51
C PHE A 293 -13.58 -12.27 0.05
N MET A 294 -13.99 -13.49 0.40
CA MET A 294 -15.34 -13.97 0.10
C MET A 294 -16.39 -13.13 0.85
N LEU A 295 -17.53 -12.87 0.20
CA LEU A 295 -18.69 -12.19 0.79
C LEU A 295 -19.50 -13.13 1.72
N SER A 296 -18.81 -13.76 2.66
CA SER A 296 -19.40 -14.57 3.73
C SER A 296 -18.75 -14.19 5.06
N ALA A 297 -19.53 -13.63 5.97
CA ALA A 297 -19.03 -13.25 7.29
C ALA A 297 -19.00 -14.47 8.22
N ASP A 298 -18.00 -14.52 9.08
CA ASP A 298 -17.91 -15.50 10.17
C ASP A 298 -18.80 -15.07 11.35
N THR A 299 -19.05 -13.76 11.49
CA THR A 299 -19.86 -13.18 12.55
C THR A 299 -20.54 -11.90 12.05
N THR A 300 -21.78 -11.67 12.50
CA THR A 300 -22.49 -10.40 12.25
C THR A 300 -22.75 -9.71 13.58
N ILE A 301 -22.33 -8.44 13.71
CA ILE A 301 -22.61 -7.58 14.86
C ILE A 301 -23.71 -6.59 14.45
N GLN A 302 -24.86 -6.68 15.11
CA GLN A 302 -26.03 -5.86 14.81
C GLN A 302 -26.30 -4.84 15.91
N GLY A 303 -26.68 -3.64 15.52
CA GLY A 303 -27.01 -2.55 16.43
C GLY A 303 -25.89 -1.52 16.58
N ARG A 304 -26.28 -0.25 16.64
CA ARG A 304 -25.35 0.88 16.67
C ARG A 304 -24.37 0.80 17.83
N GLN A 305 -24.84 0.47 19.04
CA GLN A 305 -24.00 0.50 20.24
C GLN A 305 -23.09 -0.73 20.30
N GLU A 306 -23.60 -1.88 19.88
CA GLU A 306 -22.92 -3.17 19.78
C GLU A 306 -21.75 -3.08 18.80
N VAL A 307 -21.98 -2.50 17.62
CA VAL A 307 -20.91 -2.24 16.64
C VAL A 307 -19.84 -1.31 17.22
N LYS A 308 -20.24 -0.24 17.93
CA LYS A 308 -19.27 0.69 18.56
C LYS A 308 -18.45 0.01 19.66
N ASN A 309 -19.07 -0.90 20.42
CA ASN A 309 -18.38 -1.68 21.45
C ASN A 309 -17.36 -2.64 20.81
N TYR A 310 -17.77 -3.38 19.77
CA TYR A 310 -16.90 -4.27 19.01
C TYR A 310 -15.67 -3.53 18.46
N ILE A 311 -15.85 -2.39 17.80
CA ILE A 311 -14.74 -1.56 17.27
C ILE A 311 -13.75 -1.16 18.39
N SER A 312 -14.28 -0.81 19.56
CA SER A 312 -13.50 -0.22 20.64
C SER A 312 -12.76 -1.26 21.50
N ARG A 313 -13.22 -2.52 21.51
CA ARG A 313 -12.76 -3.57 22.43
C ARG A 313 -12.44 -4.85 21.68
N ASP A 314 -13.48 -5.48 21.12
CA ASP A 314 -13.42 -6.88 20.71
C ASP A 314 -12.69 -7.11 19.37
N HIS A 315 -12.56 -6.07 18.55
CA HIS A 315 -12.06 -6.19 17.18
C HIS A 315 -10.68 -6.86 17.08
N PHE A 316 -9.76 -6.55 18.00
CA PHE A 316 -8.40 -7.10 18.04
C PHE A 316 -8.18 -8.10 19.18
N ASP A 317 -9.25 -8.65 19.76
CA ASP A 317 -9.12 -9.69 20.80
C ASP A 317 -8.67 -11.02 20.17
N ASP A 318 -7.93 -11.81 20.97
CA ASP A 318 -7.44 -13.16 20.67
C ASP A 318 -6.57 -13.25 19.39
N LEU A 319 -5.72 -12.25 19.17
CA LEU A 319 -4.74 -12.30 18.08
C LEU A 319 -3.79 -13.48 18.26
N GLN A 320 -3.75 -14.33 17.24
CA GLN A 320 -2.84 -15.46 17.15
C GLN A 320 -2.43 -15.68 15.68
N PRO A 321 -1.24 -16.27 15.42
CA PRO A 321 -0.83 -16.61 14.07
C PRO A 321 -1.87 -17.48 13.35
N GLY A 322 -2.11 -17.20 12.07
CA GLY A 322 -3.10 -17.90 11.25
C GLY A 322 -4.55 -17.41 11.40
N LEU A 323 -4.83 -16.44 12.26
CA LEU A 323 -6.20 -15.92 12.44
C LEU A 323 -6.71 -15.20 11.18
N LEU A 324 -7.90 -15.60 10.73
CA LEU A 324 -8.76 -14.85 9.82
C LEU A 324 -10.11 -14.63 10.51
N ARG A 325 -10.61 -13.40 10.52
CA ARG A 325 -11.96 -13.06 10.99
C ARG A 325 -12.63 -12.11 10.01
N ARG A 326 -13.77 -12.50 9.49
CA ARG A 326 -14.64 -11.68 8.63
C ARG A 326 -15.87 -11.30 9.41
N THR A 327 -16.02 -10.02 9.73
CA THR A 327 -17.13 -9.53 10.55
C THR A 327 -17.97 -8.56 9.75
N GLU A 328 -19.25 -8.87 9.60
CA GLU A 328 -20.23 -7.91 9.10
C GLU A 328 -20.72 -7.03 10.25
N LEU A 329 -20.66 -5.72 10.07
CA LEU A 329 -21.09 -4.75 11.08
C LEU A 329 -22.31 -4.02 10.53
N LEU A 330 -23.45 -4.17 11.21
CA LEU A 330 -24.74 -3.60 10.80
C LEU A 330 -25.28 -2.68 11.90
N PRO A 331 -24.81 -1.41 11.96
CA PRO A 331 -25.32 -0.43 12.92
C PRO A 331 -26.81 -0.10 12.72
N ALA A 332 -27.30 -0.29 11.50
CA ALA A 332 -28.69 -0.24 11.08
C ALA A 332 -28.91 -1.29 9.98
N ASN A 333 -30.18 -1.60 9.69
CA ASN A 333 -30.53 -2.52 8.61
C ASN A 333 -30.02 -1.98 7.27
N ALA A 334 -29.36 -2.83 6.50
CA ALA A 334 -28.82 -2.51 5.19
C ALA A 334 -29.01 -3.70 4.23
N PRO A 335 -29.11 -3.44 2.91
CA PRO A 335 -29.11 -4.52 1.93
C PRO A 335 -27.75 -5.24 1.92
N ALA A 336 -27.76 -6.48 1.45
CA ALA A 336 -26.54 -7.26 1.23
C ALA A 336 -25.60 -6.56 0.22
N TRP A 337 -24.35 -7.03 0.17
CA TRP A 337 -23.36 -6.55 -0.80
C TRP A 337 -23.52 -7.24 -2.16
N GLU A 338 -23.65 -6.46 -3.21
CA GLU A 338 -23.88 -6.93 -4.59
C GLU A 338 -22.71 -6.59 -5.52
N GLU A 339 -22.65 -7.25 -6.67
CA GLU A 339 -21.63 -6.97 -7.68
C GLU A 339 -21.64 -5.50 -8.11
N GLY A 340 -20.47 -4.86 -8.10
CA GLY A 340 -20.33 -3.46 -8.43
C GLY A 340 -20.39 -2.52 -7.23
N ASP A 341 -20.90 -2.96 -6.08
CA ASP A 341 -20.92 -2.17 -4.86
C ASP A 341 -19.51 -1.71 -4.47
N ARG A 342 -19.44 -0.49 -3.94
CA ARG A 342 -18.19 0.16 -3.55
C ARG A 342 -18.21 0.55 -2.09
N GLY A 343 -17.02 0.61 -1.50
CA GLY A 343 -16.86 1.11 -0.15
C GLY A 343 -15.52 1.80 0.05
N LEU A 344 -15.51 2.70 1.03
CA LEU A 344 -14.27 3.32 1.52
C LEU A 344 -13.55 2.27 2.36
N LEU A 345 -12.35 1.89 1.96
CA LEU A 345 -11.50 1.01 2.76
C LEU A 345 -10.77 1.86 3.80
N ILE A 346 -10.83 1.43 5.06
CA ILE A 346 -9.95 1.88 6.12
C ILE A 346 -9.03 0.73 6.48
N HIS A 347 -7.74 0.95 6.29
CA HIS A 347 -6.69 0.02 6.62
C HIS A 347 -6.01 0.43 7.92
N LEU A 348 -5.83 -0.54 8.81
CA LEU A 348 -5.07 -0.41 10.04
C LEU A 348 -4.27 -1.68 10.26
N PHE A 349 -2.98 -1.57 10.55
CA PHE A 349 -2.19 -2.71 11.00
C PHE A 349 -1.59 -2.48 12.39
N GLY A 350 -1.29 -3.57 13.09
CA GLY A 350 -0.55 -3.57 14.36
C GLY A 350 0.94 -3.78 14.19
N TRP A 351 1.56 -4.57 15.07
CA TRP A 351 2.97 -4.91 14.95
C TRP A 351 3.24 -6.33 15.41
N ARG A 352 4.50 -6.64 15.71
CA ARG A 352 4.97 -7.94 16.18
C ARG A 352 6.06 -7.82 17.24
N GLU A 353 6.19 -8.83 18.07
CA GLU A 353 7.41 -9.07 18.86
C GLU A 353 8.12 -10.32 18.33
N HIS A 354 9.45 -10.31 18.45
CA HIS A 354 10.29 -11.46 18.20
C HIS A 354 11.53 -11.37 19.11
N PRO A 355 11.99 -12.46 19.74
CA PRO A 355 13.12 -12.40 20.69
C PRO A 355 14.43 -11.85 20.10
N ASP A 356 14.64 -12.07 18.81
CA ASP A 356 15.85 -11.65 18.10
C ASP A 356 15.70 -10.30 17.37
N GLU A 357 14.57 -9.61 17.50
CA GLU A 357 14.35 -8.28 16.91
C GLU A 357 14.10 -7.26 18.01
N ASP A 358 14.76 -6.11 17.94
CA ASP A 358 14.36 -4.97 18.77
C ASP A 358 12.90 -4.63 18.42
N GLY A 359 12.01 -4.81 19.39
CA GLY A 359 10.59 -4.52 19.23
C GLY A 359 10.35 -3.07 18.77
N PRO A 360 9.11 -2.72 18.37
CA PRO A 360 8.80 -1.36 17.96
C PRO A 360 9.22 -0.43 19.09
N SER A 361 9.73 0.77 18.77
CA SER A 361 10.00 1.80 19.78
C SER A 361 8.70 1.98 20.56
N LYS A 362 8.67 1.42 21.78
CA LYS A 362 7.52 1.42 22.69
C LYS A 362 7.42 2.83 23.25
N MET A 363 7.14 3.82 22.40
CA MET A 363 6.89 5.20 22.80
C MET A 363 5.72 5.14 23.78
N LEU A 364 6.02 5.17 25.08
CA LEU A 364 5.06 4.99 26.19
C LEU A 364 4.37 3.62 26.23
N GLY A 365 4.96 2.54 25.68
CA GLY A 365 4.34 1.21 25.68
C GLY A 365 3.28 0.99 24.61
N LEU A 366 3.16 1.87 23.62
CA LEU A 366 2.12 1.81 22.58
C LEU A 366 2.64 1.22 21.27
N VAL A 367 1.72 0.58 20.53
CA VAL A 367 1.94 0.00 19.20
C VAL A 367 1.25 0.92 18.20
N THR A 368 2.04 1.78 17.54
CA THR A 368 1.48 2.81 16.66
C THR A 368 0.81 2.22 15.42
N GLY A 369 1.45 1.25 14.77
CA GLY A 369 0.95 0.66 13.53
C GLY A 369 1.01 1.63 12.33
N HIS A 370 0.16 1.39 11.33
CA HIS A 370 -0.01 2.26 10.15
C HIS A 370 -1.48 2.37 9.79
N PHE A 371 -1.84 3.49 9.17
CA PHE A 371 -3.19 3.79 8.70
C PHE A 371 -3.15 4.20 7.24
N ALA A 372 -4.07 3.69 6.44
CA ALA A 372 -4.31 4.20 5.10
C ALA A 372 -5.80 4.14 4.76
N PHE A 373 -6.22 4.99 3.82
CA PHE A 373 -7.48 4.77 3.12
C PHE A 373 -7.24 3.89 1.91
N GLY A 374 -8.34 3.41 1.34
CA GLY A 374 -8.36 2.72 0.07
C GLY A 374 -9.77 2.70 -0.52
N MET A 375 -9.93 1.85 -1.51
CA MET A 375 -11.20 1.53 -2.13
C MET A 375 -11.40 0.03 -2.10
N ALA A 376 -12.65 -0.37 -1.88
CA ALA A 376 -13.08 -1.74 -2.04
C ALA A 376 -14.21 -1.77 -3.07
N GLN A 377 -14.20 -2.81 -3.91
CA GLN A 377 -15.30 -3.10 -4.80
C GLN A 377 -15.66 -4.58 -4.70
N VAL A 378 -16.96 -4.88 -4.74
CA VAL A 378 -17.42 -6.25 -4.96
C VAL A 378 -17.28 -6.58 -6.43
N VAL A 379 -16.48 -7.61 -6.73
CA VAL A 379 -16.23 -8.07 -8.09
C VAL A 379 -16.54 -9.55 -8.21
N ARG A 380 -16.86 -9.98 -9.43
CA ARG A 380 -16.92 -11.39 -9.78
C ARG A 380 -15.54 -11.91 -10.14
N CYS A 381 -15.05 -12.90 -9.40
CA CYS A 381 -13.75 -13.52 -9.68
C CYS A 381 -13.77 -14.18 -11.08
N PRO A 382 -12.81 -13.91 -11.97
CA PRO A 382 -12.79 -14.53 -13.29
C PRO A 382 -12.50 -16.03 -13.24
N LEU A 383 -11.82 -16.52 -12.19
CA LEU A 383 -11.47 -17.92 -12.01
C LEU A 383 -12.59 -18.74 -11.35
N SER A 384 -13.18 -18.25 -10.25
CA SER A 384 -14.23 -18.98 -9.52
C SER A 384 -15.66 -18.57 -9.84
N ARG A 385 -15.87 -17.43 -10.51
CA ARG A 385 -17.18 -16.80 -10.79
C ARG A 385 -17.98 -16.36 -9.55
N GLU A 386 -17.39 -16.48 -8.37
CA GLU A 386 -17.96 -16.03 -7.10
C GLU A 386 -17.73 -14.54 -6.88
N LEU A 387 -18.61 -13.93 -6.08
CA LEU A 387 -18.41 -12.56 -5.62
C LEU A 387 -17.39 -12.50 -4.48
N ARG A 388 -16.53 -11.50 -4.56
CA ARG A 388 -15.49 -11.24 -3.56
C ARG A 388 -15.14 -9.76 -3.50
N TRP A 389 -14.48 -9.37 -2.42
CA TRP A 389 -13.81 -8.09 -2.32
C TRP A 389 -12.57 -8.03 -3.21
N ASP A 390 -12.47 -6.94 -3.98
CA ASP A 390 -11.26 -6.43 -4.60
C ASP A 390 -10.83 -5.18 -3.84
N LEU A 391 -9.70 -5.26 -3.14
CA LEU A 391 -9.19 -4.18 -2.30
C LEU A 391 -8.01 -3.47 -2.99
N GLU A 392 -8.07 -2.15 -2.98
CA GLU A 392 -7.02 -1.26 -3.44
C GLU A 392 -6.67 -0.24 -2.35
N TYR A 393 -5.43 -0.24 -1.92
CA TYR A 393 -4.92 0.73 -0.96
C TYR A 393 -4.53 2.04 -1.66
N ARG A 394 -4.85 3.16 -1.01
CA ARG A 394 -4.33 4.49 -1.36
C ARG A 394 -3.27 4.86 -0.32
N GLN A 395 -2.08 4.26 -0.47
CA GLN A 395 -1.00 4.37 0.51
C GLN A 395 -0.39 5.77 0.50
N VAL A 396 -0.69 6.58 1.50
CA VAL A 396 0.09 7.78 1.86
C VAL A 396 1.11 7.32 2.89
N TYR A 397 2.27 6.85 2.42
CA TYR A 397 3.23 6.16 3.28
C TYR A 397 4.64 6.71 3.11
N ALA A 398 5.27 7.08 4.22
CA ALA A 398 6.63 7.57 4.24
C ALA A 398 7.62 6.51 3.71
N HIS A 399 8.81 6.96 3.30
CA HIS A 399 9.88 6.04 2.92
C HIS A 399 10.17 5.10 4.09
N ASN A 400 10.15 3.81 3.79
CA ASN A 400 10.19 2.74 4.77
C ASN A 400 11.24 1.71 4.38
N ARG A 401 11.59 0.86 5.34
CA ARG A 401 12.58 -0.21 5.19
C ARG A 401 12.18 -1.25 4.14
N GLU A 402 10.88 -1.36 3.89
CA GLU A 402 10.31 -2.41 3.06
C GLU A 402 10.21 -1.97 1.60
N GLY A 403 10.48 -0.70 1.29
CA GLY A 403 10.37 -0.17 -0.07
C GLY A 403 8.93 -0.21 -0.59
N VAL A 404 7.94 -0.10 0.32
CA VAL A 404 6.56 0.19 -0.04
C VAL A 404 6.51 1.62 -0.55
N VAL A 405 6.01 1.81 -1.77
CA VAL A 405 5.96 3.11 -2.43
C VAL A 405 4.58 3.72 -2.21
N SER A 406 4.56 4.97 -1.73
CA SER A 406 3.34 5.77 -1.64
C SER A 406 2.65 5.84 -3.00
N GLY A 407 1.37 5.47 -3.06
CA GLY A 407 0.64 5.31 -4.30
C GLY A 407 -0.49 4.30 -4.19
N SER A 408 -1.14 4.06 -5.32
CA SER A 408 -2.24 3.09 -5.44
C SER A 408 -1.69 1.67 -5.54
N MET A 409 -2.20 0.72 -4.75
CA MET A 409 -1.66 -0.64 -4.67
C MET A 409 -2.77 -1.68 -4.46
N LYS A 410 -2.73 -2.79 -5.20
CA LYS A 410 -3.60 -3.93 -4.92
C LYS A 410 -3.22 -4.66 -3.63
N TRP A 411 -4.16 -5.39 -3.05
CA TRP A 411 -3.94 -6.14 -1.81
C TRP A 411 -2.74 -7.08 -1.89
N HIS A 412 -2.66 -7.90 -2.94
CA HIS A 412 -1.54 -8.80 -3.15
C HIS A 412 -0.18 -8.09 -3.30
N ALA A 413 -0.14 -6.82 -3.72
CA ALA A 413 1.09 -6.05 -3.81
C ALA A 413 1.54 -5.45 -2.47
N TYR A 414 0.60 -5.00 -1.64
CA TYR A 414 0.89 -4.36 -0.36
C TYR A 414 0.97 -5.34 0.81
N SER A 415 0.01 -6.26 0.89
CA SER A 415 -0.12 -7.22 1.98
C SER A 415 0.43 -8.59 1.59
N GLY A 416 0.13 -9.06 0.38
CA GLY A 416 0.45 -10.41 -0.09
C GLY A 416 1.84 -10.63 -0.66
N SER A 417 2.63 -9.58 -0.91
CA SER A 417 3.92 -9.69 -1.58
C SER A 417 4.93 -10.48 -0.76
N MET A 418 5.62 -11.45 -1.37
CA MET A 418 6.69 -12.20 -0.69
C MET A 418 7.84 -11.28 -0.27
N ARG A 419 8.11 -10.22 -1.04
CA ARG A 419 9.25 -9.34 -0.76
C ARG A 419 8.93 -8.28 0.29
N ARG A 420 7.69 -7.81 0.36
CA ARG A 420 7.32 -6.57 1.07
C ARG A 420 6.02 -6.64 1.87
N GLY A 421 5.30 -7.74 1.73
CA GLY A 421 3.95 -7.91 2.23
C GLY A 421 3.87 -7.95 3.76
N TRP A 422 2.81 -7.37 4.31
CA TRP A 422 2.57 -7.30 5.75
C TRP A 422 1.82 -8.51 6.33
N MET A 423 1.06 -9.25 5.51
CA MET A 423 0.17 -10.32 5.99
C MET A 423 0.89 -11.44 6.75
N TYR A 424 2.19 -11.62 6.51
CA TYR A 424 3.00 -12.71 7.06
C TYR A 424 3.41 -12.46 8.50
N THR A 425 3.52 -11.20 8.90
CA THR A 425 4.26 -10.86 10.13
C THR A 425 3.49 -10.06 11.14
N ILE A 426 2.41 -9.37 10.73
CA ILE A 426 1.65 -8.49 11.62
C ILE A 426 0.13 -8.70 11.43
N PRO A 427 -0.70 -8.32 12.43
CA PRO A 427 -2.14 -8.24 12.25
C PRO A 427 -2.52 -7.06 11.36
N ILE A 428 -3.45 -7.29 10.43
CA ILE A 428 -4.01 -6.31 9.49
C ILE A 428 -5.52 -6.33 9.60
N SER A 429 -6.12 -5.18 9.84
CA SER A 429 -7.55 -4.91 9.73
C SER A 429 -7.82 -4.05 8.50
N ASP A 430 -8.65 -4.59 7.61
CA ASP A 430 -9.19 -3.92 6.44
C ASP A 430 -10.72 -3.82 6.63
N THR A 431 -11.23 -2.62 6.92
CA THR A 431 -12.66 -2.38 7.12
C THR A 431 -13.24 -1.55 5.99
N VAL A 432 -14.20 -2.11 5.27
CA VAL A 432 -14.94 -1.48 4.18
C VAL A 432 -16.19 -0.82 4.71
N ILE A 433 -16.44 0.44 4.35
CA ILE A 433 -17.63 1.19 4.75
C ILE A 433 -18.47 1.52 3.51
N ARG A 434 -19.75 1.16 3.51
CA ARG A 434 -20.69 1.66 2.49
C ARG A 434 -21.06 3.09 2.83
N ILE A 435 -20.70 4.04 1.98
CA ILE A 435 -21.03 5.46 2.18
C ILE A 435 -21.90 5.92 1.01
N PRO A 436 -23.24 5.89 1.15
CA PRO A 436 -24.15 6.28 0.07
C PRO A 436 -23.88 7.67 -0.49
N GLU A 437 -23.38 8.59 0.34
CA GLU A 437 -23.05 9.97 -0.02
C GLU A 437 -21.89 10.10 -1.03
N LEU A 438 -21.12 9.03 -1.25
CA LEU A 438 -20.02 9.00 -2.25
C LEU A 438 -20.45 8.44 -3.60
N GLU A 439 -21.65 7.88 -3.72
CA GLU A 439 -22.18 7.41 -5.00
C GLU A 439 -22.46 8.57 -5.97
N PRO A 440 -22.42 8.34 -7.30
CA PRO A 440 -22.66 9.39 -8.29
C PRO A 440 -23.97 10.13 -8.06
N TYR A 441 -23.97 11.45 -8.24
CA TYR A 441 -25.16 12.29 -8.23
C TYR A 441 -25.52 12.66 -9.67
N ASN A 442 -26.80 12.77 -9.96
CA ASN A 442 -27.29 13.28 -11.24
C ASN A 442 -28.21 14.48 -11.02
N PHE A 443 -27.66 15.68 -11.24
CA PHE A 443 -28.41 16.93 -11.15
C PHE A 443 -28.92 17.33 -12.54
N ASN A 444 -30.02 16.73 -12.98
CA ASN A 444 -30.67 17.00 -14.28
C ASN A 444 -29.70 16.88 -15.48
N GLY A 445 -29.00 15.76 -15.60
CA GLY A 445 -28.03 15.48 -16.66
C GLY A 445 -26.61 15.94 -16.33
N TRP A 446 -26.41 16.67 -15.23
CA TRP A 446 -25.08 16.93 -14.70
C TRP A 446 -24.67 15.83 -13.72
N GLU A 447 -23.87 14.88 -14.20
CA GLU A 447 -23.33 13.81 -13.39
C GLU A 447 -22.12 14.29 -12.57
N VAL A 448 -22.12 14.01 -11.27
CA VAL A 448 -20.99 14.31 -10.37
C VAL A 448 -20.57 13.03 -9.67
N LYS A 449 -19.27 12.72 -9.72
CA LYS A 449 -18.69 11.46 -9.21
C LYS A 449 -17.77 11.74 -8.00
N PRO A 450 -18.27 11.69 -6.75
CA PRO A 450 -17.46 11.97 -5.56
C PRO A 450 -16.21 11.11 -5.46
N TRP A 451 -16.31 9.82 -5.81
CA TRP A 451 -15.19 8.87 -5.82
C TRP A 451 -13.99 9.36 -6.65
N ASN A 452 -14.23 10.01 -7.80
CA ASN A 452 -13.16 10.53 -8.65
C ASN A 452 -12.42 11.69 -7.97
N GLY A 453 -13.15 12.59 -7.31
CA GLY A 453 -12.57 13.68 -6.54
C GLY A 453 -11.75 13.17 -5.35
N LEU A 454 -12.22 12.11 -4.69
CA LEU A 454 -11.49 11.45 -3.61
C LEU A 454 -10.18 10.82 -4.10
N ASN A 455 -10.23 10.07 -5.19
CA ASN A 455 -9.03 9.48 -5.81
C ASN A 455 -8.00 10.56 -6.15
N ARG A 456 -8.44 11.64 -6.78
CA ARG A 456 -7.59 12.76 -7.16
C ARG A 456 -6.80 13.34 -5.98
N GLN A 457 -7.44 13.50 -4.82
CA GLN A 457 -6.76 14.04 -3.63
C GLN A 457 -5.75 13.05 -3.05
N PHE A 458 -6.02 11.75 -3.12
CA PHE A 458 -5.02 10.74 -2.75
C PHE A 458 -3.83 10.75 -3.69
N GLU A 459 -4.02 10.74 -5.01
CA GLU A 459 -2.94 10.76 -6.01
C GLU A 459 -2.01 11.97 -5.82
N GLN A 460 -2.61 13.12 -5.54
CA GLN A 460 -1.93 14.36 -5.19
C GLN A 460 -1.08 14.25 -3.92
N MET A 461 -1.60 13.62 -2.87
CA MET A 461 -0.87 13.42 -1.62
C MET A 461 0.21 12.35 -1.76
N GLN A 462 -0.08 11.29 -2.52
CA GLN A 462 0.82 10.18 -2.75
C GLN A 462 2.09 10.61 -3.49
N SER A 463 1.93 11.41 -4.55
CA SER A 463 3.07 11.97 -5.31
C SER A 463 3.95 12.86 -4.44
N LEU A 464 3.35 13.66 -3.56
CA LEU A 464 4.07 14.51 -2.61
C LEU A 464 4.93 13.70 -1.64
N TYR A 465 4.43 12.55 -1.18
CA TYR A 465 5.17 11.64 -0.30
C TYR A 465 6.35 10.98 -1.02
N ARG A 466 6.18 10.60 -2.30
CA ARG A 466 7.26 10.00 -3.10
C ARG A 466 8.44 10.94 -3.29
N VAL A 467 8.21 12.25 -3.42
CA VAL A 467 9.29 13.23 -3.57
C VAL A 467 9.64 13.97 -2.27
N GLY A 468 9.04 13.58 -1.14
CA GLY A 468 9.27 14.24 0.15
C GLY A 468 9.03 15.75 0.14
N ALA A 469 8.06 16.21 -0.65
CA ALA A 469 7.89 17.63 -1.00
C ALA A 469 9.24 18.25 -1.42
N GLY A 470 9.83 17.78 -2.52
CA GLY A 470 11.09 18.27 -3.09
C GLY A 470 12.37 17.96 -2.31
N SER A 471 12.31 17.63 -1.02
CA SER A 471 13.49 17.19 -0.26
C SER A 471 13.96 15.77 -0.62
N GLY A 472 13.20 15.06 -1.45
CA GLY A 472 13.36 13.65 -1.80
C GLY A 472 13.24 12.67 -0.62
N LEU A 473 12.89 13.14 0.58
CA LEU A 473 12.74 12.29 1.77
C LEU A 473 11.50 12.63 2.59
N ALA A 474 10.42 11.86 2.40
CA ALA A 474 9.34 11.73 3.39
C ALA A 474 9.75 10.75 4.49
N THR A 475 9.96 11.25 5.71
CA THR A 475 10.24 10.44 6.91
C THR A 475 9.21 10.79 7.97
N VAL A 476 8.71 9.80 8.72
CA VAL A 476 7.72 10.05 9.78
C VAL A 476 8.36 10.96 10.84
N LYS A 477 7.74 12.11 11.06
CA LYS A 477 8.15 13.14 12.01
C LYS A 477 6.89 13.73 12.64
N GLN A 478 7.05 14.60 13.63
CA GLN A 478 5.91 15.29 14.27
C GLN A 478 5.10 16.14 13.27
N ASP A 479 5.71 16.55 12.15
CA ASP A 479 5.14 17.32 11.04
C ASP A 479 4.78 16.46 9.80
N ILE A 480 5.12 15.17 9.77
CA ILE A 480 4.79 14.23 8.69
C ILE A 480 4.16 12.98 9.31
N SER A 481 2.83 12.94 9.29
CA SER A 481 2.03 11.83 9.83
C SER A 481 1.12 11.24 8.75
N CYS A 482 1.38 9.97 8.41
CA CYS A 482 0.61 9.25 7.39
C CYS A 482 -0.90 9.26 7.70
N VAL A 483 -1.28 9.14 8.98
CA VAL A 483 -2.67 9.21 9.45
C VAL A 483 -3.27 10.58 9.15
N GLN A 484 -2.59 11.65 9.56
CA GLN A 484 -3.10 13.02 9.42
C GLN A 484 -3.24 13.40 7.96
N ASP A 485 -2.23 13.12 7.14
CA ASP A 485 -2.23 13.48 5.73
C ASP A 485 -3.26 12.68 4.94
N SER A 486 -3.48 11.40 5.31
CA SER A 486 -4.57 10.59 4.76
C SER A 486 -5.95 11.19 5.09
N HIS A 487 -6.16 11.62 6.33
CA HIS A 487 -7.41 12.27 6.74
C HIS A 487 -7.59 13.64 6.10
N ALA A 488 -6.52 14.42 5.96
CA ALA A 488 -6.52 15.70 5.27
C ALA A 488 -6.92 15.51 3.81
N ALA A 489 -6.44 14.47 3.13
CA ALA A 489 -6.84 14.14 1.76
C ALA A 489 -8.33 13.80 1.65
N LEU A 490 -8.86 12.98 2.57
CA LEU A 490 -10.30 12.70 2.63
C LEU A 490 -11.11 13.99 2.81
N TYR A 491 -10.75 14.82 3.79
CA TYR A 491 -11.49 16.06 4.05
C TYR A 491 -11.39 17.05 2.88
N SER A 492 -10.22 17.20 2.27
CA SER A 492 -10.01 18.03 1.08
C SER A 492 -10.94 17.58 -0.05
N ALA A 493 -11.03 16.28 -0.31
CA ALA A 493 -11.90 15.75 -1.36
C ALA A 493 -13.37 16.08 -1.13
N LEU A 494 -13.85 15.82 0.09
CA LEU A 494 -15.23 16.09 0.48
C LEU A 494 -15.55 17.59 0.39
N ARG A 495 -14.60 18.46 0.77
CA ARG A 495 -14.78 19.90 0.73
C ARG A 495 -14.71 20.47 -0.68
N THR A 496 -13.79 20.00 -1.51
CA THR A 496 -13.72 20.35 -2.94
C THR A 496 -15.00 19.95 -3.65
N PHE A 497 -15.57 18.80 -3.32
CA PHE A 497 -16.86 18.36 -3.83
C PHE A 497 -17.97 19.34 -3.45
N GLU A 498 -18.12 19.65 -2.16
CA GLU A 498 -19.10 20.64 -1.67
C GLU A 498 -18.97 21.98 -2.41
N GLU A 499 -17.75 22.47 -2.58
CA GLU A 499 -17.49 23.78 -3.19
C GLU A 499 -17.75 23.79 -4.69
N THR A 500 -17.37 22.73 -5.39
CA THR A 500 -17.64 22.56 -6.83
C THR A 500 -19.14 22.63 -7.05
N ILE A 501 -19.89 21.86 -6.26
CA ILE A 501 -21.34 21.84 -6.34
C ILE A 501 -21.95 23.19 -6.00
N ALA A 502 -21.55 23.81 -4.89
CA ALA A 502 -22.07 25.11 -4.47
C ALA A 502 -21.83 26.22 -5.51
N LYS A 503 -20.68 26.21 -6.19
CA LYS A 503 -20.31 27.21 -7.20
C LYS A 503 -21.12 27.11 -8.50
N THR A 504 -21.69 25.94 -8.82
CA THR A 504 -22.46 25.79 -10.07
C THR A 504 -23.82 26.49 -10.06
N GLY A 505 -24.37 26.86 -8.89
CA GLY A 505 -25.73 27.38 -8.76
C GLY A 505 -26.85 26.34 -8.99
N LYS A 506 -26.55 25.26 -9.72
CA LYS A 506 -27.47 24.16 -10.07
C LYS A 506 -28.15 23.52 -8.85
N VAL A 507 -27.45 23.43 -7.72
CA VAL A 507 -28.06 22.91 -6.49
C VAL A 507 -29.16 23.81 -5.95
N LYS A 508 -29.08 25.14 -6.10
CA LYS A 508 -30.17 26.03 -5.67
C LYS A 508 -31.43 25.80 -6.50
N GLU A 509 -31.28 25.71 -7.82
CA GLU A 509 -32.36 25.39 -8.78
C GLU A 509 -32.96 24.01 -8.52
N TRP A 510 -32.13 23.06 -8.12
CA TRP A 510 -32.55 21.71 -7.79
C TRP A 510 -33.25 21.60 -6.43
N THR A 511 -32.79 22.34 -5.42
CA THR A 511 -33.44 22.43 -4.11
C THR A 511 -34.75 23.22 -4.12
N SER A 512 -35.04 24.01 -5.16
CA SER A 512 -36.26 24.82 -5.27
C SER A 512 -37.47 24.08 -5.86
N GLY A 513 -37.35 22.78 -6.15
CA GLY A 513 -38.51 21.87 -6.20
C GLY A 513 -39.17 21.65 -7.56
N LYS A 514 -38.44 21.63 -8.68
CA LYS A 514 -38.98 21.20 -9.99
C LYS A 514 -38.20 20.00 -10.57
N GLY A 515 -38.40 18.80 -10.02
CA GLY A 515 -37.92 17.53 -10.60
C GLY A 515 -37.83 16.35 -9.61
N PRO A 516 -37.67 15.10 -10.09
CA PRO A 516 -37.43 13.92 -9.25
C PRO A 516 -36.03 14.01 -8.63
N GLY A 517 -35.95 14.53 -7.41
CA GLY A 517 -34.65 14.82 -6.77
C GLY A 517 -34.66 14.92 -5.25
N ALA A 518 -35.79 14.73 -4.56
CA ALA A 518 -35.88 14.95 -3.12
C ALA A 518 -34.93 14.03 -2.31
N ASP A 519 -34.76 12.78 -2.72
CA ASP A 519 -33.88 11.84 -2.01
C ASP A 519 -32.40 12.09 -2.28
N GLU A 520 -32.06 12.50 -3.50
CA GLU A 520 -30.74 12.97 -3.85
C GLU A 520 -30.40 14.27 -3.09
N VAL A 521 -31.36 15.20 -2.90
CA VAL A 521 -31.18 16.41 -2.05
C VAL A 521 -30.88 16.01 -0.62
N LYS A 522 -31.65 15.07 -0.06
CA LYS A 522 -31.39 14.56 1.29
C LYS A 522 -29.99 13.93 1.38
N ARG A 523 -29.57 13.16 0.36
CA ARG A 523 -28.24 12.54 0.29
C ARG A 523 -27.14 13.60 0.25
N TYR A 524 -27.30 14.63 -0.56
CA TYR A 524 -26.38 15.77 -0.59
C TYR A 524 -26.32 16.52 0.76
N LEU A 525 -27.44 16.76 1.42
CA LEU A 525 -27.46 17.37 2.76
C LEU A 525 -26.75 16.48 3.80
N ARG A 526 -26.92 15.16 3.73
CA ARG A 526 -26.17 14.20 4.57
C ARG A 526 -24.67 14.25 4.28
N LEU A 527 -24.27 14.43 3.03
CA LEU A 527 -22.87 14.64 2.66
C LEU A 527 -22.31 15.90 3.32
N LEU A 528 -23.03 17.03 3.29
CA LEU A 528 -22.60 18.26 3.97
C LEU A 528 -22.41 18.05 5.47
N LEU A 529 -23.29 17.27 6.11
CA LEU A 529 -23.13 16.87 7.51
C LEU A 529 -21.89 15.98 7.71
N MET A 530 -21.68 15.00 6.81
CA MET A 530 -20.50 14.15 6.84
C MET A 530 -19.20 14.95 6.72
N VAL A 531 -19.13 15.94 5.83
CA VAL A 531 -17.95 16.83 5.70
C VAL A 531 -17.65 17.55 7.01
N ARG A 532 -18.69 18.04 7.70
CA ARG A 532 -18.57 18.71 9.01
C ARG A 532 -18.11 17.74 10.09
N ASP A 533 -18.63 16.52 10.12
CA ASP A 533 -18.27 15.50 11.10
C ASP A 533 -16.83 15.01 10.90
N VAL A 534 -16.43 14.77 9.65
CA VAL A 534 -15.04 14.44 9.29
C VAL A 534 -14.12 15.59 9.70
N LYS A 535 -14.48 16.85 9.43
CA LYS A 535 -13.72 18.02 9.90
C LYS A 535 -13.53 18.01 11.41
N LYS A 536 -14.60 17.80 12.17
CA LYS A 536 -14.57 17.78 13.64
C LYS A 536 -13.66 16.65 14.15
N ASN A 537 -13.73 15.47 13.54
CA ASN A 537 -12.85 14.36 13.90
C ASN A 537 -11.39 14.71 13.62
N ILE A 538 -11.10 15.32 12.46
CA ILE A 538 -9.74 15.76 12.08
C ILE A 538 -9.20 16.83 13.03
N THR A 539 -10.01 17.80 13.43
CA THR A 539 -9.57 18.87 14.34
C THR A 539 -9.43 18.41 15.80
N THR A 540 -10.24 17.43 16.23
CA THR A 540 -10.19 16.81 17.57
C THR A 540 -8.92 15.96 17.76
N PHE A 541 -8.24 15.57 16.68
CA PHE A 541 -6.93 14.94 16.79
C PHE A 541 -5.86 15.91 17.33
N GLY A 542 -6.05 17.24 17.34
CA GLY A 542 -5.07 18.17 17.90
C GLY A 542 -4.41 19.09 16.87
N LEU A 543 -5.07 19.38 15.75
CA LEU A 543 -4.66 20.46 14.85
C LEU A 543 -5.89 21.29 14.45
N PRO A 544 -5.88 22.63 14.63
CA PRO A 544 -6.64 23.51 13.77
C PRO A 544 -5.87 23.62 12.45
N GLN A 545 -5.98 22.67 11.52
CA GLN A 545 -5.61 22.98 10.13
C GLN A 545 -6.74 23.79 9.49
N SER A 546 -6.99 24.99 10.01
CA SER A 546 -7.81 26.00 9.36
C SER A 546 -7.23 26.39 7.98
N ASN A 547 -5.93 26.11 7.75
CA ASN A 547 -5.21 26.36 6.51
C ASN A 547 -5.00 25.11 5.61
N TRP A 548 -5.85 24.09 5.69
CA TRP A 548 -5.75 22.89 4.82
C TRP A 548 -5.56 23.25 3.32
N ARG A 549 -6.24 24.30 2.82
CA ARG A 549 -6.04 24.79 1.44
C ARG A 549 -4.59 25.23 1.18
N GLU A 550 -3.97 25.90 2.13
CA GLU A 550 -2.58 26.35 2.03
C GLU A 550 -1.62 25.16 2.09
N PHE A 551 -1.87 24.17 2.96
CA PHE A 551 -1.11 22.92 2.99
C PHE A 551 -1.22 22.13 1.67
N PHE A 552 -2.41 22.06 1.07
CA PHE A 552 -2.62 21.38 -0.21
C PHE A 552 -2.08 22.17 -1.41
N ASN A 553 -2.13 23.50 -1.37
CA ASN A 553 -1.66 24.36 -2.46
C ASN A 553 -0.15 24.63 -2.38
N GLN A 554 0.42 24.66 -1.17
CA GLN A 554 1.83 24.91 -0.89
C GLN A 554 2.37 23.96 0.20
N PRO A 555 2.39 22.63 -0.06
CA PRO A 555 2.84 21.65 0.93
C PRO A 555 4.29 21.86 1.40
N LEU A 556 5.11 22.54 0.59
CA LEU A 556 6.48 22.96 0.92
C LEU A 556 6.52 24.03 2.01
N GLY A 557 5.65 25.05 1.95
CA GLY A 557 5.64 26.18 2.87
C GLY A 557 5.23 25.79 4.28
N THR A 558 4.39 24.77 4.41
CA THR A 558 3.90 24.24 5.69
C THR A 558 4.85 23.23 6.35
N ARG A 559 5.80 22.66 5.61
CA ARG A 559 6.74 21.61 6.08
C ARG A 559 8.12 22.15 6.48
N ASN A 560 8.29 23.47 6.51
CA ASN A 560 9.51 24.12 7.02
C ASN A 560 9.19 25.19 8.09
N PRO A 561 8.57 24.80 9.22
CA PRO A 561 8.19 25.76 10.27
C PRO A 561 9.43 26.29 11.00
N ASN A 562 9.42 27.59 11.28
CA ASN A 562 10.36 28.26 12.17
C ASN A 562 10.26 27.70 13.60
N MET A 563 11.36 27.82 14.37
CA MET A 563 11.61 27.11 15.63
C MET A 563 10.47 27.21 16.68
N VAL A 564 9.80 28.36 16.76
CA VAL A 564 8.67 28.61 17.66
C VAL A 564 7.42 27.82 17.24
N VAL A 565 7.13 27.77 15.94
CA VAL A 565 6.01 27.01 15.37
C VAL A 565 6.27 25.50 15.51
N SER A 566 7.52 25.07 15.37
CA SER A 566 7.93 23.67 15.62
C SER A 566 7.66 23.24 17.07
N LEU A 567 7.97 24.09 18.07
CA LEU A 567 7.70 23.80 19.48
C LEU A 567 6.19 23.73 19.82
N ILE A 568 5.38 24.58 19.19
CA ILE A 568 3.92 24.54 19.31
C ILE A 568 3.36 23.27 18.65
N ASN A 569 3.87 22.89 17.48
CA ASN A 569 3.50 21.64 16.79
C ASN A 569 3.90 20.40 17.60
N ILE A 570 5.01 20.43 18.35
CA ILE A 570 5.40 19.36 19.29
C ILE A 570 4.38 19.18 20.41
N LEU A 571 3.82 20.26 20.97
CA LEU A 571 2.83 20.20 22.04
C LEU A 571 1.44 19.78 21.55
N LEU A 572 1.04 20.23 20.35
CA LEU A 572 -0.23 19.91 19.72
C LEU A 572 -0.27 18.50 19.13
N SER A 573 0.85 18.01 18.57
CA SER A 573 0.98 16.68 17.97
C SER A 573 0.86 15.52 18.97
N LYS A 574 1.05 15.76 20.27
CA LYS A 574 0.84 14.74 21.32
C LYS A 574 -0.60 14.19 21.38
N ARG A 575 -1.59 14.87 20.77
CA ARG A 575 -2.96 14.36 20.65
C ARG A 575 -3.25 13.64 19.31
N SER A 576 -2.35 13.74 18.31
CA SER A 576 -2.68 13.59 16.87
C SER A 576 -1.99 12.45 16.10
N ILE A 577 -1.27 11.50 16.73
CA ILE A 577 -0.37 10.56 16.01
C ILE A 577 -0.67 9.07 16.35
N PHE A 578 -1.93 8.66 16.45
CA PHE A 578 -2.25 7.25 16.69
C PHE A 578 -3.18 6.68 15.61
N PRO A 579 -2.66 5.83 14.70
CA PRO A 579 -3.44 5.10 13.70
C PRO A 579 -4.73 4.48 14.25
N ARG A 580 -4.66 3.77 15.40
CA ARG A 580 -5.83 3.16 16.05
C ARG A 580 -6.93 4.16 16.36
N LYS A 581 -6.58 5.31 16.93
CA LYS A 581 -7.58 6.35 17.29
C LYS A 581 -8.20 6.98 16.04
N GLY A 582 -7.41 7.16 14.98
CA GLY A 582 -7.88 7.60 13.66
C GLY A 582 -8.96 6.67 13.10
N ASN A 583 -8.64 5.38 13.05
CA ASN A 583 -9.53 4.30 12.65
C ASN A 583 -10.83 4.28 13.46
N ASP A 584 -10.73 4.15 14.78
CA ASP A 584 -11.89 3.93 15.65
C ASP A 584 -12.88 5.10 15.61
N ASN A 585 -12.37 6.34 15.51
CA ASN A 585 -13.23 7.52 15.40
C ASN A 585 -14.05 7.50 14.10
N LEU A 586 -13.45 7.11 12.97
CA LEU A 586 -14.16 7.03 11.70
C LEU A 586 -15.17 5.88 11.67
N LEU A 587 -14.80 4.71 12.19
CA LEU A 587 -15.71 3.56 12.25
C LEU A 587 -16.89 3.83 13.20
N ARG A 588 -16.65 4.51 14.34
CA ARG A 588 -17.72 4.95 15.24
C ARG A 588 -18.61 6.02 14.60
N MET A 589 -18.04 6.95 13.84
CA MET A 589 -18.82 7.93 13.07
C MET A 589 -19.69 7.22 12.01
N ALA A 590 -19.16 6.22 11.31
CA ALA A 590 -19.91 5.41 10.36
C ALA A 590 -21.06 4.66 11.06
N ALA A 591 -20.80 4.08 12.24
CA ALA A 591 -21.83 3.45 13.06
C ALA A 591 -22.94 4.42 13.50
N ASP A 592 -22.57 5.63 13.96
CA ASP A 592 -23.53 6.67 14.33
C ASP A 592 -24.41 7.09 13.14
N LYS A 593 -23.88 7.05 11.92
CA LYS A 593 -24.60 7.32 10.67
C LYS A 593 -25.39 6.12 10.13
N GLY A 594 -25.31 4.95 10.76
CA GLY A 594 -26.01 3.76 10.30
C GLY A 594 -25.37 3.06 9.09
N TYR A 595 -24.12 3.37 8.77
CA TYR A 595 -23.47 2.80 7.59
C TYR A 595 -23.05 1.35 7.83
N PRO A 596 -23.45 0.39 6.95
CA PRO A 596 -22.97 -0.98 7.06
C PRO A 596 -21.49 -1.04 6.73
N MET A 597 -20.78 -1.91 7.44
CA MET A 597 -19.35 -2.12 7.26
C MET A 597 -19.02 -3.60 7.17
N TRP A 598 -17.90 -3.92 6.52
CA TRP A 598 -17.35 -5.26 6.42
C TRP A 598 -15.90 -5.25 6.86
N SER A 599 -15.56 -5.96 7.93
CA SER A 599 -14.22 -5.99 8.50
C SER A 599 -13.53 -7.31 8.19
N ILE A 600 -12.30 -7.24 7.68
CA ILE A 600 -11.43 -8.38 7.41
C ILE A 600 -10.20 -8.21 8.30
N LEU A 601 -10.07 -9.05 9.31
CA LEU A 601 -8.89 -9.14 10.16
C LEU A 601 -8.08 -10.36 9.77
N THR A 602 -6.83 -10.16 9.37
CA THR A 602 -5.85 -11.24 9.17
C THR A 602 -4.70 -11.08 10.15
N CYS A 603 -4.16 -12.18 10.66
CA CYS A 603 -3.00 -12.17 11.55
C CYS A 603 -2.02 -13.27 11.14
N GLN A 604 -0.91 -12.88 10.50
CA GLN A 604 0.20 -13.80 10.18
C GLN A 604 -0.27 -15.06 9.45
N VAL A 605 -1.02 -14.88 8.35
CA VAL A 605 -1.81 -15.95 7.72
C VAL A 605 -1.09 -16.71 6.60
N GLY A 606 0.10 -16.27 6.16
CA GLY A 606 0.80 -16.87 5.02
C GLY A 606 1.44 -18.22 5.31
N GLY A 607 2.48 -18.22 6.15
CA GLY A 607 3.23 -19.41 6.53
C GLY A 607 3.95 -19.17 7.85
N GLU A 608 4.51 -20.23 8.41
CA GLU A 608 5.08 -20.22 9.75
C GLU A 608 6.35 -19.35 9.80
N ILE A 609 6.38 -18.44 10.79
CA ILE A 609 7.58 -17.72 11.22
C ILE A 609 7.71 -17.98 12.72
N PRO A 610 8.71 -18.78 13.16
CA PRO A 610 8.83 -19.18 14.56
C PRO A 610 8.89 -17.98 15.50
N LYS A 611 8.33 -18.15 16.71
CA LYS A 611 8.41 -17.19 17.83
C LYS A 611 7.82 -15.79 17.56
N LEU A 612 7.09 -15.61 16.48
CA LEU A 612 6.45 -14.34 16.15
C LEU A 612 5.18 -14.16 17.01
N ILE A 613 5.10 -13.05 17.72
CA ILE A 613 3.95 -12.73 18.58
C ILE A 613 3.25 -11.51 17.97
N PRO A 614 1.97 -11.61 17.56
CA PRO A 614 1.25 -10.46 17.02
C PRO A 614 0.90 -9.45 18.10
N LEU A 615 0.96 -8.17 17.76
CA LEU A 615 0.56 -7.07 18.63
C LEU A 615 -0.54 -6.22 18.00
N ALA A 616 -1.63 -5.98 18.73
CA ALA A 616 -2.69 -5.09 18.30
C ALA A 616 -2.21 -3.62 18.20
N PRO A 617 -2.74 -2.83 17.26
CA PRO A 617 -2.51 -1.38 17.23
C PRO A 617 -3.23 -0.70 18.39
N SER A 618 -2.52 0.17 19.11
CA SER A 618 -3.01 0.83 20.31
C SER A 618 -2.82 2.36 20.28
N SER A 619 -3.49 3.01 21.21
CA SER A 619 -3.44 4.45 21.48
C SER A 619 -3.61 4.70 22.98
N PRO A 620 -3.38 5.92 23.49
CA PRO A 620 -3.57 6.22 24.91
C PRO A 620 -4.99 5.92 25.43
N THR A 621 -5.99 5.85 24.54
CA THR A 621 -7.40 5.67 24.89
C THR A 621 -8.02 4.36 24.40
N ALA A 622 -7.25 3.52 23.69
CA ALA A 622 -7.72 2.25 23.15
C ALA A 622 -6.53 1.29 23.11
N ARG A 623 -6.65 0.11 23.73
CA ARG A 623 -5.62 -0.92 23.70
C ARG A 623 -5.93 -1.98 22.68
#